data_AF-C7BQC1-F1
#
_entry.id   AF-C7BQC1-F1
#
_cell.length_a   1.000
_cell.length_b   1.000
_cell.length_c   1.000
_cell.angle_alpha   90.00
_cell.angle_beta   90.00
_cell.angle_gamma   90.00
#
_symmetry.space_group_name_H-M   'P 1'
#
loop_
_entity.id
_entity.type
_entity.pdbx_description
1 polymer ?
#
loop_
_entity_poly.entity_id
_entity_poly.type
_entity_poly.pdbx_seq_one_letter_code
_entity_poly.pdbx_strand_id
1 'polypeptide(L)'
;MIIMVHEYSINDRQKRHSFSSANPIDPEVTNRENSRHRFPKDNYNKGHGDLFYGLAPERGKYIKEANPKFDPNNPENAAMIIDVYNDEISRVILNNNANKISTNRLLNFIYNFRKNRLENLMKNPEKYAKDIKVKDNLRENISPKKIEKYPLWNDYFEAGIRNKKFNIAEIFKETASQYNSDYYHAWHIGGNSAPRLLWKRGSKLGIEIAASNQRTKIHFILDGLKIEDVVNKTKGPAPLKAGPGESITASELRYAYRNRARLAGRIHFYENGKETIAPWDKDPELWQKYTPKNRSGMEL
;
A
#
# COMPACT_ATOMS: atom_id res chain seq x y z
N MET A 1 4.23 6.71 -60.40
CA MET A 1 4.87 5.88 -59.35
C MET A 1 4.45 6.47 -58.00
N ILE A 2 3.16 6.37 -57.64
CA ILE A 2 2.50 5.38 -56.75
C ILE A 2 3.25 5.20 -55.41
N ILE A 3 2.64 5.69 -54.32
CA ILE A 3 2.08 4.97 -53.14
C ILE A 3 1.16 6.01 -52.45
N MET A 4 -0.15 5.99 -52.69
CA MET A 4 -1.20 5.28 -51.93
C MET A 4 -1.36 5.80 -50.48
N VAL A 5 -2.19 6.83 -50.33
CA VAL A 5 -2.84 7.24 -49.07
C VAL A 5 -4.06 6.34 -48.92
N HIS A 6 -4.10 5.54 -47.86
CA HIS A 6 -5.24 4.66 -47.56
C HIS A 6 -6.14 5.34 -46.53
N GLU A 7 -7.20 5.97 -47.01
CA GLU A 7 -8.40 6.28 -46.22
C GLU A 7 -9.16 4.97 -45.98
N TYR A 8 -9.48 4.66 -44.72
CA TYR A 8 -10.45 3.62 -44.40
C TYR A 8 -11.72 4.22 -43.78
N SER A 9 -12.69 4.30 -44.69
CA SER A 9 -14.15 4.37 -44.57
C SER A 9 -14.77 3.93 -43.24
N ILE A 10 -15.61 4.82 -42.74
CA ILE A 10 -16.72 4.57 -41.82
C ILE A 10 -17.75 3.70 -42.56
N ASN A 11 -17.75 2.38 -42.33
CA ASN A 11 -18.92 1.49 -42.41
C ASN A 11 -18.48 0.04 -42.17
N ASP A 12 -18.55 -0.41 -40.92
CA ASP A 12 -18.74 -1.83 -40.61
C ASP A 12 -19.42 -1.97 -39.23
N ARG A 13 -20.61 -1.37 -39.14
CA ARG A 13 -21.64 -1.84 -38.22
C ARG A 13 -22.34 -3.00 -38.92
N GLN A 14 -21.97 -4.23 -38.56
CA GLN A 14 -22.86 -5.41 -38.40
C GLN A 14 -22.04 -6.69 -38.47
N LYS A 15 -21.72 -7.25 -37.30
CA LYS A 15 -21.60 -8.71 -37.08
C LYS A 15 -21.67 -8.96 -35.58
N ARG A 16 -22.89 -8.89 -35.04
CA ARG A 16 -23.23 -9.45 -33.73
C ARG A 16 -23.42 -10.95 -33.90
N HIS A 17 -22.58 -11.75 -33.25
CA HIS A 17 -22.90 -13.15 -32.99
C HIS A 17 -24.04 -13.21 -31.96
N SER A 18 -25.13 -13.84 -32.37
CA SER A 18 -26.27 -14.21 -31.55
C SER A 18 -25.84 -15.19 -30.44
N PHE A 19 -25.96 -14.78 -29.19
CA PHE A 19 -26.08 -15.71 -28.06
C PHE A 19 -27.51 -15.68 -27.55
N SER A 20 -28.04 -16.89 -27.43
CA SER A 20 -29.40 -17.28 -27.08
C SER A 20 -29.84 -16.74 -25.72
N SER A 21 -31.15 -16.50 -25.62
CA SER A 21 -31.93 -16.02 -24.49
C SER A 21 -31.65 -16.71 -23.15
N ALA A 22 -31.29 -15.90 -22.15
CA ALA A 22 -31.53 -16.20 -20.74
C ALA A 22 -32.60 -15.24 -20.21
N ASN A 23 -33.54 -15.79 -19.44
CA ASN A 23 -34.75 -15.15 -18.92
C ASN A 23 -34.53 -13.76 -18.30
N PRO A 24 -35.50 -12.84 -18.36
CA PRO A 24 -35.40 -11.56 -17.68
C PRO A 24 -35.42 -11.81 -16.17
N ILE A 25 -34.29 -11.54 -15.53
CA ILE A 25 -34.17 -11.52 -14.07
C ILE A 25 -34.94 -10.28 -13.60
N ASP A 26 -35.93 -10.55 -12.76
CA ASP A 26 -36.77 -9.56 -12.11
C ASP A 26 -35.93 -8.50 -11.36
N PRO A 27 -36.05 -7.20 -11.67
CA PRO A 27 -35.30 -6.15 -10.99
C PRO A 27 -35.59 -6.05 -9.48
N GLU A 28 -36.65 -6.66 -8.98
CA GLU A 28 -36.89 -6.76 -7.53
C GLU A 28 -35.97 -7.76 -6.81
N VAL A 29 -35.47 -8.80 -7.51
CA VAL A 29 -34.60 -9.83 -6.91
C VAL A 29 -33.18 -9.31 -6.72
N THR A 30 -32.71 -8.41 -7.60
CA THR A 30 -31.38 -7.78 -7.48
C THR A 30 -31.30 -6.73 -6.35
N ASN A 31 -32.43 -6.17 -5.92
CA ASN A 31 -32.45 -5.20 -4.82
C ASN A 31 -32.52 -5.83 -3.42
N ARG A 32 -32.96 -7.09 -3.28
CA ARG A 32 -33.08 -7.74 -1.95
C ARG A 32 -31.78 -8.38 -1.43
N GLU A 33 -30.79 -8.64 -2.27
CA GLU A 33 -29.49 -9.17 -1.81
C GLU A 33 -28.46 -8.07 -1.44
N ASN A 34 -28.69 -6.83 -1.89
CA ASN A 34 -27.79 -5.70 -1.66
C ASN A 34 -27.98 -4.99 -0.31
N SER A 35 -28.96 -5.38 0.50
CA SER A 35 -29.23 -4.75 1.81
C SER A 35 -28.74 -5.55 3.01
N ARG A 36 -27.98 -6.63 2.82
CA ARG A 36 -27.29 -7.28 3.95
C ARG A 36 -26.13 -6.37 4.36
N HIS A 37 -26.25 -5.75 5.53
CA HIS A 37 -25.12 -5.11 6.19
C HIS A 37 -24.00 -6.15 6.34
N ARG A 38 -22.95 -6.03 5.52
CA ARG A 38 -21.78 -6.91 5.57
C ARG A 38 -20.77 -6.33 6.53
N PHE A 39 -20.25 -7.16 7.41
CA PHE A 39 -19.15 -6.83 8.30
C PHE A 39 -17.84 -7.24 7.61
N PRO A 40 -16.69 -6.65 7.96
CA PRO A 40 -15.42 -7.02 7.32
C PRO A 40 -15.10 -8.51 7.48
N LYS A 41 -15.45 -9.11 8.62
CA LYS A 41 -15.27 -10.55 8.88
C LYS A 41 -15.98 -11.45 7.86
N ASP A 42 -17.08 -10.97 7.26
CA ASP A 42 -17.87 -11.76 6.31
C ASP A 42 -17.26 -11.75 4.91
N ASN A 43 -16.33 -10.82 4.63
CA ASN A 43 -15.78 -10.59 3.31
C ASN A 43 -14.25 -10.80 3.23
N TYR A 44 -13.59 -10.84 4.39
CA TYR A 44 -12.14 -11.03 4.52
C TYR A 44 -11.71 -12.46 4.22
N ASN A 45 -10.67 -12.60 3.40
CA ASN A 45 -10.02 -13.87 3.08
C ASN A 45 -8.50 -13.80 3.31
N LYS A 46 -8.03 -14.52 4.33
CA LYS A 46 -6.61 -14.65 4.66
C LYS A 46 -5.78 -15.26 3.52
N GLY A 47 -6.30 -16.28 2.84
CA GLY A 47 -5.58 -16.98 1.77
C GLY A 47 -5.39 -16.11 0.52
N HIS A 48 -6.28 -15.15 0.28
CA HIS A 48 -6.16 -14.19 -0.80
C HIS A 48 -5.23 -13.01 -0.45
N GLY A 49 -4.79 -12.92 0.81
CA GLY A 49 -3.96 -11.85 1.31
C GLY A 49 -4.70 -10.52 1.41
N ASP A 50 -6.00 -10.54 1.73
CA ASP A 50 -6.80 -9.32 1.87
C ASP A 50 -6.18 -8.35 2.88
N LEU A 51 -6.22 -7.06 2.56
CA LEU A 51 -5.53 -6.02 3.32
C LEU A 51 -6.50 -4.99 3.88
N PHE A 52 -6.26 -4.60 5.13
CA PHE A 52 -6.98 -3.52 5.79
C PHE A 52 -6.25 -2.19 5.65
N TYR A 53 -7.01 -1.13 5.39
CA TYR A 53 -6.56 0.26 5.23
C TYR A 53 -7.41 1.18 6.09
N GLY A 54 -6.93 2.40 6.35
CA GLY A 54 -7.57 3.35 7.27
C GLY A 54 -6.64 3.77 8.41
N LEU A 55 -7.11 4.69 9.25
CA LEU A 55 -6.37 5.14 10.43
C LEU A 55 -6.09 3.97 11.37
N ALA A 56 -4.86 3.87 11.89
CA ALA A 56 -4.43 2.71 12.66
C ALA A 56 -5.34 2.37 13.87
N PRO A 57 -5.79 3.34 14.70
CA PRO A 57 -6.70 3.04 15.82
C PRO A 57 -8.04 2.48 15.36
N GLU A 58 -8.60 3.02 14.27
CA GLU A 58 -9.91 2.61 13.76
C GLU A 58 -9.82 1.27 13.06
N ARG A 59 -8.88 1.13 12.11
CA ARG A 59 -8.60 -0.11 11.39
C ARG A 59 -8.37 -1.29 12.33
N GLY A 60 -7.67 -1.08 13.45
CA GLY A 60 -7.43 -2.13 14.44
C GLY A 60 -8.70 -2.73 15.04
N LYS A 61 -9.78 -1.95 15.17
CA LYS A 61 -11.08 -2.44 15.66
C LYS A 61 -11.69 -3.45 14.68
N TYR A 62 -11.72 -3.10 13.39
CA TYR A 62 -12.26 -3.95 12.33
C TYR A 62 -11.42 -5.20 12.09
N ILE A 63 -10.09 -5.10 12.18
CA ILE A 63 -9.22 -6.27 12.07
C ILE A 63 -9.54 -7.28 13.18
N LYS A 64 -9.80 -6.82 14.41
CA LYS A 64 -10.15 -7.69 15.54
C LYS A 64 -11.47 -8.44 15.34
N GLU A 65 -12.39 -7.93 14.53
CA GLU A 65 -13.61 -8.66 14.18
C GLU A 65 -13.31 -9.86 13.27
N ALA A 66 -12.37 -9.71 12.34
CA ALA A 66 -11.94 -10.78 11.43
C ALA A 66 -10.91 -11.73 12.06
N ASN A 67 -10.08 -11.22 12.96
CA ASN A 67 -9.08 -11.98 13.72
C ASN A 67 -8.91 -11.38 15.13
N PRO A 68 -9.64 -11.89 16.14
CA PRO A 68 -9.59 -11.37 17.51
C PRO A 68 -8.21 -11.41 18.17
N LYS A 69 -7.30 -12.26 17.68
CA LYS A 69 -5.93 -12.40 18.17
C LYS A 69 -4.92 -11.54 17.40
N PHE A 70 -5.40 -10.69 16.49
CA PHE A 70 -4.51 -9.83 15.72
C PHE A 70 -3.76 -8.86 16.61
N ASP A 71 -2.45 -8.91 16.46
CA ASP A 71 -1.44 -8.04 16.99
C ASP A 71 -0.42 -7.84 15.84
N PRO A 72 -0.24 -6.61 15.32
CA PRO A 72 0.66 -6.34 14.21
C PRO A 72 2.13 -6.60 14.54
N ASN A 73 2.49 -6.67 15.83
CA ASN A 73 3.85 -6.96 16.28
C ASN A 73 4.07 -8.44 16.59
N ASN A 74 3.00 -9.23 16.69
CA ASN A 74 3.10 -10.65 16.96
C ASN A 74 3.48 -11.39 15.67
N PRO A 75 4.66 -12.02 15.62
CA PRO A 75 5.13 -12.70 14.44
C PRO A 75 4.31 -13.92 14.05
N GLU A 76 3.37 -14.41 14.87
CA GLU A 76 2.48 -15.53 14.54
C GLU A 76 1.20 -15.11 13.78
N ASN A 77 0.95 -13.80 13.66
CA ASN A 77 -0.21 -13.31 12.92
C ASN A 77 0.05 -13.19 11.42
N ALA A 78 -0.98 -13.43 10.63
CA ALA A 78 -0.95 -13.17 9.19
C ALA A 78 -0.82 -11.66 8.93
N ALA A 79 -0.09 -11.28 7.89
CA ALA A 79 0.09 -9.90 7.49
C ALA A 79 -1.20 -9.35 6.84
N MET A 80 -2.11 -8.85 7.67
CA MET A 80 -3.40 -8.26 7.30
C MET A 80 -3.32 -6.78 6.90
N ILE A 81 -2.14 -6.17 7.00
CA ILE A 81 -1.88 -4.77 6.66
C ILE A 81 -0.55 -4.68 5.92
N ILE A 82 -0.46 -3.75 4.97
CA ILE A 82 0.74 -3.56 4.15
C ILE A 82 1.95 -3.09 4.98
N ASP A 83 1.71 -2.44 6.12
CA ASP A 83 2.72 -1.96 7.07
C ASP A 83 3.64 -3.11 7.53
N VAL A 84 3.07 -4.30 7.77
CA VAL A 84 3.83 -5.49 8.21
C VAL A 84 4.84 -5.95 7.14
N TYR A 85 4.54 -5.76 5.86
CA TYR A 85 5.47 -6.06 4.76
C TYR A 85 6.60 -5.02 4.70
N ASN A 86 6.25 -3.73 4.79
CA ASN A 86 7.22 -2.64 4.78
C ASN A 86 8.20 -2.75 5.97
N ASP A 87 7.67 -3.05 7.15
CA ASP A 87 8.44 -3.21 8.39
C ASP A 87 9.38 -4.41 8.31
N GLU A 88 8.92 -5.52 7.73
CA GLU A 88 9.77 -6.69 7.53
C GLU A 88 10.92 -6.41 6.56
N ILE A 89 10.65 -5.71 5.46
CA ILE A 89 11.69 -5.28 4.51
C ILE A 89 12.71 -4.38 5.22
N SER A 90 12.26 -3.40 5.98
CA SER A 90 13.15 -2.53 6.75
C SER A 90 13.99 -3.35 7.73
N ARG A 91 13.38 -4.29 8.45
CA ARG A 91 14.05 -5.18 9.40
C ARG A 91 15.13 -6.03 8.73
N VAL A 92 14.83 -6.64 7.58
CA VAL A 92 15.81 -7.42 6.80
C VAL A 92 17.00 -6.54 6.39
N ILE A 93 16.73 -5.32 5.91
CA ILE A 93 17.78 -4.36 5.53
C ILE A 93 18.63 -3.97 6.74
N LEU A 94 18.01 -3.58 7.85
CA LEU A 94 18.74 -3.18 9.06
C LEU A 94 19.55 -4.33 9.64
N ASN A 95 19.01 -5.55 9.68
CA ASN A 95 19.75 -6.74 10.12
C ASN A 95 20.94 -7.05 9.21
N ASN A 96 20.77 -6.88 7.89
CA ASN A 96 21.87 -7.03 6.94
C ASN A 96 22.99 -6.00 7.14
N ASN A 97 22.65 -4.81 7.59
CA ASN A 97 23.59 -3.76 7.96
C ASN A 97 24.17 -3.96 9.37
N ALA A 98 23.51 -4.77 10.21
CA ALA A 98 23.95 -5.12 11.56
C ALA A 98 24.86 -6.37 11.64
N ASN A 99 24.94 -7.20 10.58
CA ASN A 99 25.69 -8.47 10.59
C ASN A 99 27.19 -8.34 10.95
N LYS A 100 27.83 -9.26 11.71
CA LYS A 100 27.43 -10.40 12.59
C LYS A 100 28.68 -10.83 13.41
N ILE A 101 28.52 -11.38 14.63
CA ILE A 101 29.63 -11.87 15.48
C ILE A 101 30.44 -12.93 14.72
N SER A 102 31.74 -12.68 14.57
CA SER A 102 32.71 -13.69 14.17
C SER A 102 33.44 -14.18 15.40
N THR A 103 33.72 -15.48 15.46
CA THR A 103 34.63 -16.09 16.44
C THR A 103 36.09 -15.65 16.26
N ASN A 104 36.41 -14.80 15.28
CA ASN A 104 37.75 -14.31 14.99
C ASN A 104 37.98 -12.87 15.48
N ARG A 105 39.12 -12.64 16.14
CA ARG A 105 39.48 -11.42 16.88
C ARG A 105 39.46 -10.15 16.01
N LEU A 106 39.88 -10.24 14.75
CA LEU A 106 39.87 -9.12 13.79
C LEU A 106 38.45 -8.73 13.34
N LEU A 107 37.57 -9.71 13.19
CA LEU A 107 36.17 -9.48 12.82
C LEU A 107 35.34 -8.96 14.00
N ASN A 108 35.75 -9.24 15.25
CA ASN A 108 35.16 -8.63 16.45
C ASN A 108 35.38 -7.11 16.51
N PHE A 109 36.53 -6.62 16.04
CA PHE A 109 36.80 -5.18 15.87
C PHE A 109 35.87 -4.54 14.81
N ILE A 110 35.73 -5.19 13.65
CA ILE A 110 34.82 -4.75 12.58
C ILE A 110 33.34 -4.82 13.02
N TYR A 111 32.98 -5.81 13.84
CA TYR A 111 31.65 -5.98 14.41
C TYR A 111 31.29 -4.83 15.38
N ASN A 112 32.19 -4.46 16.30
CA ASN A 112 31.98 -3.31 17.19
C ASN A 112 31.78 -2.00 16.39
N PHE A 113 32.45 -1.85 15.24
CA PHE A 113 32.27 -0.71 14.35
C PHE A 113 30.91 -0.71 13.60
N ARG A 114 30.34 -1.89 13.28
CA ARG A 114 29.06 -2.02 12.55
C ARG A 114 27.83 -2.06 13.44
N LYS A 115 27.91 -2.64 14.64
CA LYS A 115 26.91 -2.45 15.71
C LYS A 115 26.74 -0.95 16.02
N ASN A 116 27.85 -0.22 15.96
CA ASN A 116 27.86 1.23 16.02
C ASN A 116 26.98 1.86 14.93
N ARG A 117 26.86 1.32 13.70
CA ARG A 117 26.06 1.96 12.63
C ARG A 117 24.57 2.02 12.93
N LEU A 118 23.98 0.94 13.45
CA LEU A 118 22.56 0.95 13.79
C LEU A 118 22.31 1.83 15.02
N GLU A 119 23.14 1.71 16.06
CA GLU A 119 23.07 2.59 17.23
C GLU A 119 23.27 4.07 16.85
N ASN A 120 24.20 4.35 15.93
CA ASN A 120 24.48 5.66 15.39
C ASN A 120 23.33 6.19 14.53
N LEU A 121 22.70 5.35 13.72
CA LEU A 121 21.47 5.69 13.01
C LEU A 121 20.34 6.05 13.98
N MET A 122 20.19 5.32 15.08
CA MET A 122 19.19 5.63 16.10
C MET A 122 19.49 6.95 16.82
N LYS A 123 20.77 7.29 17.04
CA LYS A 123 21.21 8.54 17.70
C LYS A 123 21.21 9.75 16.78
N ASN A 124 21.63 9.60 15.53
CA ASN A 124 21.76 10.66 14.54
C ASN A 124 21.42 10.14 13.13
N PRO A 125 20.12 9.93 12.85
CA PRO A 125 19.69 9.40 11.57
C PRO A 125 20.10 10.26 10.37
N GLU A 126 20.19 11.57 10.52
CA GLU A 126 20.68 12.49 9.48
C GLU A 126 22.09 12.14 9.01
N LYS A 127 23.00 11.91 9.95
CA LYS A 127 24.40 11.59 9.63
C LYS A 127 24.58 10.18 9.06
N TYR A 128 23.82 9.21 9.56
CA TYR A 128 24.10 7.78 9.33
C TYR A 128 23.12 7.08 8.38
N ALA A 129 22.03 7.72 7.95
CA ALA A 129 21.10 7.14 6.97
C ALA A 129 21.79 6.76 5.65
N LYS A 130 22.77 7.55 5.21
CA LYS A 130 23.56 7.30 4.00
C LYS A 130 24.42 6.04 4.06
N ASP A 131 24.71 5.54 5.26
CA ASP A 131 25.56 4.36 5.47
C ASP A 131 24.80 3.03 5.34
N ILE A 132 23.47 3.10 5.24
CA ILE A 132 22.60 1.94 5.10
C ILE A 132 22.65 1.41 3.67
N LYS A 133 23.05 0.15 3.54
CA LYS A 133 23.16 -0.55 2.26
C LYS A 133 21.96 -1.45 2.04
N VAL A 134 21.28 -1.27 0.92
CA VAL A 134 20.20 -2.16 0.47
C VAL A 134 20.80 -3.19 -0.48
N LYS A 135 20.63 -4.48 -0.20
CA LYS A 135 21.05 -5.58 -1.09
C LYS A 135 19.95 -5.88 -2.10
N ASP A 136 20.29 -6.44 -3.25
CA ASP A 136 19.30 -6.71 -4.32
C ASP A 136 18.42 -7.95 -4.04
N ASN A 137 18.92 -8.91 -3.27
CA ASN A 137 18.25 -10.20 -3.02
C ASN A 137 17.25 -10.17 -1.84
N LEU A 138 16.58 -9.04 -1.57
CA LEU A 138 15.67 -8.91 -0.42
C LEU A 138 14.54 -9.94 -0.42
N ARG A 139 14.04 -10.32 -1.60
CA ARG A 139 12.97 -11.30 -1.76
C ARG A 139 13.32 -12.66 -1.16
N GLU A 140 14.58 -13.05 -1.21
CA GLU A 140 15.11 -14.36 -0.79
C GLU A 140 15.55 -14.37 0.68
N ASN A 141 15.68 -13.21 1.32
CA ASN A 141 16.26 -13.06 2.66
C ASN A 141 15.24 -13.33 3.80
N ILE A 142 14.17 -14.06 3.54
CA ILE A 142 13.13 -14.43 4.50
C ILE A 142 12.95 -15.95 4.52
N SER A 143 12.74 -16.54 5.71
CA SER A 143 12.61 -18.00 5.81
C SER A 143 11.27 -18.51 5.24
N PRO A 144 11.20 -19.75 4.71
CA PRO A 144 9.96 -20.33 4.20
C PRO A 144 8.81 -20.31 5.21
N LYS A 145 9.07 -20.72 6.46
CA LYS A 145 8.09 -20.67 7.57
C LYS A 145 7.53 -19.26 7.80
N LYS A 146 8.34 -18.23 7.52
CA LYS A 146 7.90 -16.85 7.66
C LYS A 146 7.09 -16.40 6.44
N ILE A 147 7.43 -16.82 5.22
CA ILE A 147 6.66 -16.52 3.99
C ILE A 147 5.19 -16.91 4.11
N GLU A 148 4.87 -18.02 4.78
CA GLU A 148 3.48 -18.46 5.03
C GLU A 148 2.61 -17.38 5.72
N LYS A 149 3.25 -16.44 6.42
CA LYS A 149 2.60 -15.34 7.13
C LYS A 149 2.40 -14.09 6.27
N TYR A 150 3.05 -14.05 5.10
CA TYR A 150 3.02 -12.96 4.13
C TYR A 150 2.43 -13.50 2.81
N PRO A 151 1.11 -13.72 2.73
CA PRO A 151 0.47 -14.29 1.54
C PRO A 151 0.71 -13.48 0.25
N LEU A 152 1.08 -12.20 0.38
CA LEU A 152 1.42 -11.33 -0.75
C LEU A 152 2.93 -11.09 -0.92
N TRP A 153 3.81 -11.90 -0.32
CA TRP A 153 5.27 -11.64 -0.36
C TRP A 153 5.78 -11.52 -1.80
N ASN A 154 5.38 -12.45 -2.67
CA ASN A 154 5.75 -12.42 -4.07
C ASN A 154 5.09 -11.24 -4.81
N ASP A 155 3.79 -11.02 -4.64
CA ASP A 155 3.08 -9.91 -5.28
C ASP A 155 3.67 -8.54 -4.87
N TYR A 156 4.14 -8.42 -3.63
CA TYR A 156 4.78 -7.21 -3.11
C TYR A 156 6.02 -6.83 -3.92
N PHE A 157 6.91 -7.79 -4.16
CA PHE A 157 8.09 -7.56 -4.99
C PHE A 157 7.73 -7.36 -6.46
N GLU A 158 6.80 -8.14 -7.00
CA GLU A 158 6.38 -8.02 -8.39
C GLU A 158 5.72 -6.66 -8.68
N ALA A 159 4.85 -6.19 -7.78
CA ALA A 159 4.27 -4.85 -7.86
C ALA A 159 5.33 -3.76 -7.69
N GLY A 160 6.32 -3.98 -6.81
CA GLY A 160 7.46 -3.10 -6.64
C GLY A 160 8.30 -2.93 -7.91
N ILE A 161 8.63 -4.04 -8.58
CA ILE A 161 9.40 -4.04 -9.85
C ILE A 161 8.69 -3.22 -10.94
N ARG A 162 7.36 -3.33 -11.02
CA ARG A 162 6.55 -2.56 -12.00
C ARG A 162 6.43 -1.08 -11.64
N ASN A 163 6.64 -0.70 -10.39
CA ASN A 163 6.47 0.66 -9.91
C ASN A 163 7.82 1.37 -9.71
N LYS A 164 8.24 2.17 -10.69
CA LYS A 164 9.50 2.94 -10.63
C LYS A 164 9.64 3.81 -9.38
N LYS A 165 8.53 4.29 -8.78
CA LYS A 165 8.58 5.08 -7.54
C LYS A 165 8.84 4.21 -6.32
N PHE A 166 8.56 2.91 -6.40
CA PHE A 166 8.85 1.93 -5.36
C PHE A 166 10.14 1.14 -5.62
N ASN A 167 11.25 1.86 -5.77
CA ASN A 167 12.56 1.25 -5.70
C ASN A 167 13.09 1.39 -4.26
N ILE A 168 13.21 0.27 -3.54
CA ILE A 168 13.59 0.26 -2.12
C ILE A 168 14.99 0.88 -1.91
N ALA A 169 15.97 0.57 -2.76
CA ALA A 169 17.30 1.14 -2.65
C ALA A 169 17.28 2.67 -2.85
N GLU A 170 16.56 3.14 -3.86
CA GLU A 170 16.41 4.57 -4.12
C GLU A 170 15.62 5.28 -3.02
N ILE A 171 14.61 4.65 -2.41
CA ILE A 171 13.89 5.21 -1.25
C ILE A 171 14.84 5.51 -0.10
N PHE A 172 15.76 4.59 0.21
CA PHE A 172 16.74 4.78 1.29
C PHE A 172 17.74 5.89 0.94
N LYS A 173 18.26 5.91 -0.30
CA LYS A 173 19.15 6.98 -0.78
C LYS A 173 18.47 8.35 -0.77
N GLU A 174 17.25 8.43 -1.30
CA GLU A 174 16.45 9.66 -1.37
C GLU A 174 16.20 10.22 0.03
N THR A 175 15.78 9.37 0.98
CA THR A 175 15.59 9.75 2.37
C THR A 175 16.86 10.32 3.01
N ALA A 176 18.02 9.72 2.74
CA ALA A 176 19.29 10.22 3.26
C ALA A 176 19.70 11.56 2.60
N SER A 177 19.52 11.70 1.30
CA SER A 177 19.90 12.90 0.54
C SER A 177 19.04 14.12 0.82
N GLN A 178 17.78 13.91 1.19
CA GLN A 178 16.79 14.97 1.42
C GLN A 178 16.33 15.00 2.89
N TYR A 179 17.20 14.56 3.81
CA TYR A 179 16.83 14.37 5.21
C TYR A 179 16.20 15.63 5.81
N ASN A 180 15.06 15.48 6.48
CA ASN A 180 14.23 16.54 7.07
C ASN A 180 13.74 17.64 6.09
N SER A 181 13.81 17.43 4.77
CA SER A 181 13.21 18.37 3.81
C SER A 181 11.68 18.43 3.90
N ASP A 182 11.04 17.31 4.25
CA ASP A 182 9.63 17.21 4.57
C ASP A 182 9.37 16.08 5.59
N TYR A 183 8.11 15.93 6.01
CA TYR A 183 7.68 14.90 6.96
C TYR A 183 8.12 13.46 6.60
N TYR A 184 8.25 13.15 5.31
CA TYR A 184 8.47 11.80 4.80
C TYR A 184 9.94 11.50 4.51
N HIS A 185 10.75 12.51 4.19
CA HIS A 185 12.20 12.38 4.09
C HIS A 185 12.86 12.41 5.47
N ALA A 186 12.33 11.59 6.39
CA ALA A 186 12.84 11.44 7.74
C ALA A 186 12.74 9.96 8.14
N TRP A 187 13.56 9.58 9.11
CA TRP A 187 13.46 8.25 9.71
C TRP A 187 12.44 8.24 10.84
N HIS A 188 11.70 7.14 10.93
CA HIS A 188 11.10 6.74 12.19
C HIS A 188 12.10 5.86 12.94
N ILE A 189 12.35 6.20 14.22
CA ILE A 189 13.22 5.45 15.13
C ILE A 189 12.33 4.86 16.23
N GLY A 190 12.42 3.55 16.42
CA GLY A 190 11.56 2.81 17.35
C GLY A 190 11.54 1.31 17.05
N GLY A 191 10.52 0.61 17.55
CA GLY A 191 10.38 -0.85 17.42
C GLY A 191 10.45 -1.36 15.97
N ASN A 192 9.92 -0.59 15.01
CA ASN A 192 10.06 -0.84 13.57
C ASN A 192 10.72 0.38 12.89
N SER A 193 12.03 0.53 13.10
CA SER A 193 12.79 1.64 12.50
C SER A 193 12.80 1.54 10.97
N ALA A 194 12.46 2.63 10.29
CA ALA A 194 12.39 2.68 8.82
C ALA A 194 12.37 4.13 8.29
N PRO A 195 12.76 4.37 7.03
CA PRO A 195 12.41 5.59 6.32
C PRO A 195 10.89 5.76 6.25
N ARG A 196 10.34 6.91 6.65
CA ARG A 196 8.89 7.18 6.50
C ARG A 196 8.44 7.16 5.04
N LEU A 197 9.35 7.49 4.12
CA LEU A 197 9.13 7.40 2.69
C LEU A 197 8.85 5.96 2.21
N LEU A 198 9.44 4.95 2.86
CA LEU A 198 9.15 3.53 2.59
C LEU A 198 7.67 3.24 2.84
N TRP A 199 7.15 3.63 4.00
CA TRP A 199 5.73 3.45 4.33
C TRP A 199 4.82 4.21 3.35
N LYS A 200 5.13 5.48 3.06
CA LYS A 200 4.32 6.29 2.12
C LYS A 200 4.20 5.67 0.74
N ARG A 201 5.28 5.09 0.22
CA ARG A 201 5.29 4.52 -1.14
C ARG A 201 4.83 3.07 -1.14
N GLY A 202 5.29 2.29 -0.17
CA GLY A 202 4.97 0.87 -0.01
C GLY A 202 3.52 0.64 0.33
N SER A 203 2.87 1.57 1.04
CA SER A 203 1.45 1.42 1.34
C SER A 203 0.55 1.47 0.09
N LYS A 204 1.00 2.08 -1.00
CA LYS A 204 0.28 2.05 -2.29
C LYS A 204 0.46 0.73 -3.02
N LEU A 205 1.51 -0.05 -2.70
CA LEU A 205 1.72 -1.35 -3.33
C LEU A 205 0.60 -2.31 -2.99
N GLY A 206 0.10 -2.35 -1.75
CA GLY A 206 -1.00 -3.26 -1.43
C GLY A 206 -2.26 -2.96 -2.24
N ILE A 207 -2.55 -1.68 -2.49
CA ILE A 207 -3.63 -1.27 -3.41
C ILE A 207 -3.33 -1.67 -4.85
N GLU A 208 -2.08 -1.55 -5.31
CA GLU A 208 -1.67 -1.97 -6.66
C GLU A 208 -1.74 -3.49 -6.86
N ILE A 209 -1.37 -4.28 -5.84
CA ILE A 209 -1.52 -5.73 -5.80
C ILE A 209 -3.00 -6.08 -5.94
N ALA A 210 -3.85 -5.48 -5.10
CA ALA A 210 -5.29 -5.67 -5.17
C ALA A 210 -5.90 -5.17 -6.48
N ALA A 211 -5.28 -4.23 -7.20
CA ALA A 211 -5.70 -3.78 -8.52
C ALA A 211 -5.19 -4.67 -9.67
N SER A 212 -4.25 -5.57 -9.44
CA SER A 212 -3.57 -6.33 -10.50
C SER A 212 -3.78 -7.84 -10.45
N ASN A 213 -3.98 -8.42 -9.26
CA ASN A 213 -3.91 -9.87 -9.08
C ASN A 213 -5.27 -10.61 -9.00
N GLN A 214 -6.37 -9.90 -9.23
CA GLN A 214 -7.77 -10.36 -9.28
C GLN A 214 -8.34 -11.05 -8.02
N ARG A 215 -7.52 -11.44 -7.05
CA ARG A 215 -7.94 -12.20 -5.85
C ARG A 215 -7.99 -11.36 -4.58
N THR A 216 -7.06 -10.42 -4.42
CA THR A 216 -6.88 -9.68 -3.17
C THR A 216 -7.88 -8.55 -3.09
N LYS A 217 -8.52 -8.41 -1.93
CA LYS A 217 -9.42 -7.32 -1.61
C LYS A 217 -8.78 -6.30 -0.66
N ILE A 218 -9.29 -5.09 -0.74
CA ILE A 218 -8.98 -3.98 0.16
C ILE A 218 -10.20 -3.73 1.03
N HIS A 219 -10.00 -3.75 2.35
CA HIS A 219 -10.99 -3.31 3.33
C HIS A 219 -10.58 -1.94 3.86
N PHE A 220 -11.23 -0.88 3.40
CA PHE A 220 -10.86 0.50 3.70
C PHE A 220 -11.79 1.11 4.75
N ILE A 221 -11.26 1.40 5.93
CA ILE A 221 -12.00 1.99 7.04
C ILE A 221 -12.00 3.51 6.89
N LEU A 222 -13.18 4.12 6.86
CA LEU A 222 -13.39 5.56 6.71
C LEU A 222 -13.48 6.28 8.06
N ASP A 223 -13.71 5.57 9.16
CA ASP A 223 -13.87 6.17 10.49
C ASP A 223 -12.69 7.07 10.87
N GLY A 224 -13.02 8.23 11.45
CA GLY A 224 -12.07 9.25 11.88
C GLY A 224 -11.40 10.04 10.75
N LEU A 225 -11.61 9.69 9.47
CA LEU A 225 -11.10 10.47 8.35
C LEU A 225 -11.97 11.69 8.08
N LYS A 226 -11.33 12.86 8.01
CA LYS A 226 -11.95 14.08 7.48
C LYS A 226 -11.81 14.08 5.96
N ILE A 227 -12.84 13.61 5.24
CA ILE A 227 -12.79 13.40 3.78
C ILE A 227 -12.42 14.67 3.01
N GLU A 228 -12.95 15.82 3.42
CA GLU A 228 -12.59 17.12 2.81
C GLU A 228 -11.09 17.40 2.91
N ASP A 229 -10.46 17.16 4.06
CA ASP A 229 -9.02 17.34 4.25
C ASP A 229 -8.22 16.38 3.36
N VAL A 230 -8.72 15.15 3.19
CA VAL A 230 -8.12 14.17 2.29
C VAL A 230 -8.15 14.69 0.85
N VAL A 231 -9.30 15.16 0.37
CA VAL A 231 -9.45 15.64 -1.02
C VAL A 231 -8.60 16.88 -1.26
N ASN A 232 -8.66 17.85 -0.34
CA ASN A 232 -7.95 19.14 -0.44
C ASN A 232 -6.45 19.05 -0.15
N LYS A 233 -5.96 17.90 0.35
CA LYS A 233 -4.57 17.70 0.78
C LYS A 233 -4.17 18.73 1.86
N THR A 234 -5.06 18.97 2.82
CA THR A 234 -4.81 19.90 3.93
C THR A 234 -3.48 19.60 4.59
N LYS A 235 -2.61 20.61 4.59
CA LYS A 235 -1.23 20.51 5.09
C LYS A 235 -1.17 20.62 6.61
N GLY A 236 -0.08 20.11 7.18
CA GLY A 236 0.20 20.32 8.58
C GLY A 236 0.78 21.72 8.85
N PRO A 237 0.90 22.08 10.13
CA PRO A 237 1.33 23.42 10.54
C PRO A 237 2.83 23.68 10.32
N ALA A 238 3.62 22.66 9.98
CA ALA A 238 5.07 22.79 9.78
C ALA A 238 5.58 21.69 8.81
N PRO A 239 6.71 21.90 8.12
CA PRO A 239 7.23 20.93 7.13
C PRO A 239 7.41 19.50 7.65
N LEU A 240 7.80 19.34 8.91
CA LEU A 240 8.04 18.06 9.58
C LEU A 240 6.82 17.52 10.34
N LYS A 241 5.63 18.08 10.10
CA LYS A 241 4.36 17.60 10.68
C LYS A 241 3.35 17.43 9.55
N ALA A 242 3.01 16.19 9.21
CA ALA A 242 1.98 15.92 8.20
C ALA A 242 0.60 16.38 8.70
N GLY A 243 -0.13 17.08 7.83
CA GLY A 243 -1.54 17.38 8.05
C GLY A 243 -2.45 16.17 7.79
N PRO A 244 -3.74 16.28 8.12
CA PRO A 244 -4.72 15.21 7.87
C PRO A 244 -4.75 14.80 6.39
N GLY A 245 -4.67 15.76 5.47
CA GLY A 245 -4.60 15.52 4.04
C GLY A 245 -3.24 15.04 3.53
N GLU A 246 -2.18 15.17 4.31
CA GLU A 246 -0.84 14.70 3.94
C GLU A 246 -0.52 13.31 4.48
N SER A 247 -1.35 12.77 5.38
CA SER A 247 -1.19 11.44 5.97
C SER A 247 -1.10 10.32 4.92
N ILE A 248 -0.49 9.20 5.32
CA ILE A 248 -0.37 8.01 4.46
C ILE A 248 -1.77 7.52 4.04
N THR A 249 -2.70 7.42 4.99
CA THR A 249 -4.10 7.04 4.74
C THR A 249 -4.82 7.97 3.79
N ALA A 250 -4.67 9.29 3.94
CA ALA A 250 -5.22 10.23 2.98
C ALA A 250 -4.63 10.00 1.57
N SER A 251 -3.33 9.71 1.49
CA SER A 251 -2.68 9.39 0.23
C SER A 251 -3.11 8.05 -0.37
N GLU A 252 -3.46 7.06 0.44
CA GLU A 252 -4.00 5.76 0.04
C GLU A 252 -5.40 5.91 -0.54
N LEU A 253 -6.28 6.64 0.14
CA LEU A 253 -7.65 6.83 -0.32
C LEU A 253 -7.69 7.56 -1.67
N ARG A 254 -6.85 8.59 -1.84
CA ARG A 254 -6.68 9.25 -3.15
C ARG A 254 -6.07 8.33 -4.20
N TYR A 255 -5.17 7.43 -3.81
CA TYR A 255 -4.62 6.44 -4.74
C TYR A 255 -5.70 5.45 -5.21
N ALA A 256 -6.55 5.00 -4.29
CA ALA A 256 -7.70 4.17 -4.59
C ALA A 256 -8.69 4.89 -5.52
N TYR A 257 -9.02 6.16 -5.25
CA TYR A 257 -9.90 6.95 -6.13
C TYR A 257 -9.38 7.02 -7.58
N ARG A 258 -8.07 7.22 -7.77
CA ARG A 258 -7.45 7.25 -9.12
C ARG A 258 -7.48 5.89 -9.82
N ASN A 259 -7.48 4.81 -9.06
CA ASN A 259 -7.51 3.44 -9.58
C ASN A 259 -8.89 2.78 -9.42
N ARG A 260 -9.94 3.56 -9.14
CA ARG A 260 -11.27 3.03 -8.75
C ARG A 260 -11.85 2.05 -9.77
N ALA A 261 -11.66 2.31 -11.07
CA ALA A 261 -12.12 1.41 -12.14
C ALA A 261 -11.41 0.05 -12.07
N ARG A 262 -10.09 0.04 -11.86
CA ARG A 262 -9.32 -1.19 -11.67
C ARG A 262 -9.74 -1.89 -10.38
N LEU A 263 -10.03 -1.15 -9.32
CA LEU A 263 -10.42 -1.70 -8.01
C LEU A 263 -11.89 -2.11 -7.90
N ALA A 264 -12.69 -1.97 -8.95
CA ALA A 264 -14.11 -2.31 -8.92
C ALA A 264 -14.33 -3.75 -8.42
N GLY A 265 -15.21 -3.92 -7.44
CA GLY A 265 -15.49 -5.20 -6.79
C GLY A 265 -14.38 -5.75 -5.88
N ARG A 266 -13.25 -5.05 -5.74
CA ARG A 266 -12.10 -5.46 -4.93
C ARG A 266 -11.79 -4.51 -3.77
N ILE A 267 -12.36 -3.31 -3.75
CA ILE A 267 -12.30 -2.41 -2.62
C ILE A 267 -13.67 -2.29 -1.96
N HIS A 268 -13.69 -2.51 -0.64
CA HIS A 268 -14.86 -2.42 0.20
C HIS A 268 -14.62 -1.34 1.26
N PHE A 269 -15.60 -0.45 1.44
CA PHE A 269 -15.51 0.66 2.39
C PHE A 269 -16.32 0.36 3.64
N TYR A 270 -15.80 0.76 4.79
CA TYR A 270 -16.47 0.55 6.07
C TYR A 270 -16.56 1.86 6.86
N GLU A 271 -17.73 2.12 7.43
CA GLU A 271 -18.02 3.27 8.28
C GLU A 271 -18.96 2.80 9.41
N ASN A 272 -18.63 3.12 10.67
CA ASN A 272 -19.41 2.71 11.85
C ASN A 272 -19.72 1.20 11.94
N GLY A 273 -18.74 0.36 11.67
CA GLY A 273 -18.83 -1.10 11.79
C GLY A 273 -19.47 -1.80 10.59
N LYS A 274 -19.91 -1.07 9.56
CA LYS A 274 -20.69 -1.63 8.45
C LYS A 274 -20.11 -1.25 7.10
N GLU A 275 -20.26 -2.13 6.12
CA GLU A 275 -19.93 -1.82 4.74
C GLU A 275 -20.80 -0.66 4.21
N THR A 276 -20.20 0.27 3.47
CA THR A 276 -20.81 1.47 2.91
C THR A 276 -20.36 1.69 1.47
N ILE A 277 -21.03 2.58 0.75
CA ILE A 277 -20.63 2.97 -0.61
C ILE A 277 -19.31 3.73 -0.60
N ALA A 278 -18.65 3.82 -1.75
CA ALA A 278 -17.38 4.53 -1.84
C ALA A 278 -17.55 6.03 -1.56
N PRO A 279 -16.56 6.71 -0.95
CA PRO A 279 -16.69 8.11 -0.57
C PRO A 279 -16.86 9.05 -1.78
N TRP A 280 -16.38 8.63 -2.95
CA TRP A 280 -16.58 9.37 -4.21
C TRP A 280 -17.93 9.13 -4.87
N ASP A 281 -18.67 8.10 -4.47
CA ASP A 281 -20.06 7.91 -4.87
C ASP A 281 -21.00 8.62 -3.89
N LYS A 282 -20.61 8.69 -2.60
CA LYS A 282 -21.31 9.44 -1.55
C LYS A 282 -21.28 10.96 -1.78
N ASP A 283 -20.14 11.51 -2.21
CA ASP A 283 -19.97 12.93 -2.55
C ASP A 283 -19.12 13.11 -3.82
N PRO A 284 -19.71 12.94 -5.02
CA PRO A 284 -18.98 13.07 -6.27
C PRO A 284 -18.41 14.48 -6.50
N GLU A 285 -19.13 15.52 -6.08
CA GLU A 285 -18.75 16.92 -6.29
C GLU A 285 -17.48 17.28 -5.54
N LEU A 286 -17.34 16.82 -4.29
CA LEU A 286 -16.11 16.99 -3.52
C LEU A 286 -14.94 16.27 -4.21
N TRP A 287 -15.11 15.00 -4.57
CA TRP A 287 -14.03 14.20 -5.15
C TRP A 287 -13.59 14.68 -6.54
N GLN A 288 -14.48 15.30 -7.31
CA GLN A 288 -14.13 15.95 -8.59
C GLN A 288 -13.15 17.12 -8.41
N LYS A 289 -13.10 17.78 -7.23
CA LYS A 289 -12.12 18.83 -6.93
C LYS A 289 -10.70 18.28 -6.80
N TYR A 290 -10.53 16.98 -6.53
CA TYR A 290 -9.22 16.38 -6.40
C TYR A 290 -8.47 16.31 -7.74
N THR A 291 -7.44 17.15 -7.88
CA THR A 291 -6.52 17.10 -9.02
C THR A 291 -5.19 16.41 -8.64
N PRO A 292 -4.81 15.28 -9.28
CA PRO A 292 -3.50 14.69 -9.09
C PRO A 292 -2.40 15.57 -9.72
N LYS A 293 -1.25 15.67 -9.04
CA LYS A 293 -0.13 16.53 -9.51
C LYS A 293 0.53 16.05 -10.81
N ASN A 294 0.36 14.79 -11.20
CA ASN A 294 0.98 14.22 -12.40
C ASN A 294 -0.09 13.48 -13.20
N ARG A 295 -0.56 14.06 -14.32
CA ARG A 295 -1.42 13.38 -15.32
C ARG A 295 -0.64 12.47 -16.28
N SER A 296 0.70 12.57 -16.33
CA SER A 296 1.54 12.05 -17.42
C SER A 296 2.06 10.61 -17.24
N GLY A 297 1.29 9.67 -16.68
CA GLY A 297 1.82 8.31 -16.50
C GLY A 297 0.82 7.18 -16.31
N MET A 298 -0.47 7.43 -16.52
CA MET A 298 -1.50 6.40 -16.60
C MET A 298 -2.47 6.84 -17.69
N GLU A 299 -2.07 6.67 -18.95
CA GLU A 299 -3.06 6.56 -20.02
C GLU A 299 -3.51 5.10 -20.09
N LEU A 300 -4.83 4.96 -19.99
CA LEU A 300 -5.78 3.88 -20.35
C LEU A 300 -5.27 2.43 -20.38
#